data_AF-A0A7K3W249-F1
#
_entry.id   AF-A0A7K3W249-F1
#
_cell.length_a   1.000
_cell.length_b   1.000
_cell.length_c   1.000
_cell.angle_alpha   90.00
_cell.angle_beta   90.00
_cell.angle_gamma   90.00
#
_symmetry.space_group_name_H-M   'P 1'
#
loop_
_entity.id
_entity.type
_entity.pdbx_description
1 polymer ?
#
loop_
_entity_poly.entity_id
_entity_poly.type
_entity_poly.pdbx_seq_one_letter_code
_entity_poly.pdbx_strand_id
1 'polypeptide(L)'
;MNATVARLTARSLLGRRRALLLLLLPAVLLALSGVARALAGTEEDLAVGLLGGFALGTLVPLLGLIAGTGAIGPEIDDGSIVYVLAKPLDRHSIVVTKLLVAVAVVTALGAVPTFAAGVLLTGTAGTLAVAFGLAAAVAGIAYCALFVLLAVVTRNAVVVGLLYALVWETLIGQFVPGAQALSIQQWALAIADEVVGSRAGQLGVTSAVGLPAGVVLLLAVTLGATWYAGRRLRTIRLTSEV
;
A
#
# COMPACT_ATOMS: atom_id res chain seq x y z
N MET A 1 12.36 5.82 16.50
CA MET A 1 12.78 5.09 15.28
C MET A 1 14.22 4.63 15.46
N ASN A 2 14.53 3.34 15.23
CA ASN A 2 15.89 2.82 15.39
C ASN A 2 16.60 2.76 14.02
N ALA A 3 17.63 3.60 13.83
CA ALA A 3 18.32 3.75 12.55
C ALA A 3 18.99 2.45 12.03
N THR A 4 19.45 1.59 12.94
CA THR A 4 20.07 0.31 12.56
C THR A 4 19.04 -0.66 12.00
N VAL A 5 17.88 -0.77 12.66
CA VAL A 5 16.76 -1.62 12.20
C VAL A 5 16.21 -1.12 10.87
N ALA A 6 16.11 0.20 10.71
CA ALA A 6 15.67 0.81 9.46
C ALA A 6 16.60 0.46 8.30
N ARG A 7 17.92 0.59 8.47
CA ARG A 7 18.93 0.28 7.45
C ARG A 7 18.93 -1.20 7.05
N LEU A 8 18.79 -2.11 8.02
CA LEU A 8 18.74 -3.55 7.75
C LEU A 8 17.46 -3.93 6.98
N THR A 9 16.31 -3.39 7.40
CA THR A 9 15.03 -3.62 6.73
C THR A 9 15.06 -3.07 5.30
N ALA A 10 15.60 -1.86 5.10
CA ALA A 10 15.74 -1.27 3.76
C ALA A 10 16.64 -2.11 2.85
N ARG A 11 17.78 -2.61 3.35
CA ARG A 11 18.66 -3.50 2.57
C ARG A 11 18.00 -4.85 2.24
N SER A 12 17.21 -5.40 3.16
CA SER A 12 16.46 -6.64 2.95
C SER A 12 15.38 -6.47 1.87
N LEU A 13 14.63 -5.37 1.93
CA LEU A 13 13.59 -5.05 0.95
C LEU A 13 14.16 -4.72 -0.43
N LEU A 14 15.25 -3.93 -0.48
CA LEU A 14 15.89 -3.48 -1.71
C LEU A 14 16.98 -4.44 -2.22
N GLY A 15 17.00 -5.69 -1.76
CA GLY A 15 17.90 -6.72 -2.28
C GLY A 15 17.64 -7.01 -3.77
N ARG A 16 18.69 -7.36 -4.53
CA ARG A 16 18.69 -7.43 -6.01
C ARG A 16 17.42 -8.04 -6.64
N ARG A 17 16.96 -9.21 -6.21
CA ARG A 17 15.79 -9.88 -6.84
C ARG A 17 14.44 -9.25 -6.45
N ARG A 18 14.27 -8.79 -5.21
CA ARG A 18 13.00 -8.17 -4.74
C ARG A 18 12.87 -6.72 -5.21
N ALA A 19 13.99 -5.99 -5.27
CA ALA A 19 14.04 -4.64 -5.82
C ALA A 19 13.58 -4.60 -7.28
N LEU A 20 13.90 -5.61 -8.09
CA LEU A 20 13.45 -5.71 -9.47
C LEU A 20 11.92 -5.81 -9.56
N LEU A 21 11.28 -6.64 -8.72
CA LEU A 21 9.82 -6.74 -8.68
C LEU A 21 9.16 -5.44 -8.22
N LEU A 22 9.73 -4.80 -7.19
CA LEU A 22 9.25 -3.50 -6.68
C LEU A 22 9.40 -2.36 -7.71
N LEU A 23 10.43 -2.40 -8.56
CA LEU A 23 10.66 -1.43 -9.63
C LEU A 23 9.85 -1.73 -10.89
N LEU A 24 9.55 -3.01 -11.15
CA LEU A 24 8.79 -3.42 -12.33
C LEU A 24 7.39 -2.81 -12.33
N LEU A 25 6.69 -2.85 -11.19
CA LEU A 25 5.33 -2.31 -11.05
C LEU A 25 5.22 -0.81 -11.46
N PRO A 26 5.99 0.13 -10.87
CA PRO A 26 5.96 1.53 -11.29
C PRO A 26 6.50 1.75 -12.70
N ALA A 27 7.49 0.96 -13.15
CA ALA A 27 7.96 1.05 -14.53
C ALA A 27 6.85 0.71 -15.52
N VAL A 28 6.04 -0.34 -15.24
CA VAL A 28 4.87 -0.69 -16.05
C VAL A 28 3.84 0.42 -16.02
N LEU A 29 3.52 1.00 -14.86
CA LEU A 29 2.58 2.14 -14.77
C LEU A 29 3.04 3.30 -15.66
N LEU A 30 4.30 3.72 -15.55
CA LEU A 30 4.84 4.84 -16.30
C LEU A 30 4.92 4.53 -17.80
N ALA A 31 5.27 3.29 -18.17
CA ALA A 31 5.27 2.86 -19.56
C ALA A 31 3.87 2.88 -20.18
N LEU A 32 2.88 2.30 -19.48
CA LEU A 32 1.48 2.34 -19.92
C LEU A 32 0.96 3.77 -20.03
N SER A 33 1.33 4.63 -19.08
CA SER A 33 0.97 6.05 -19.08
C SER A 33 1.59 6.79 -20.27
N GLY A 34 2.85 6.52 -20.59
CA GLY A 34 3.54 7.09 -21.75
C GLY A 34 2.97 6.61 -23.08
N VAL A 35 2.64 5.32 -23.19
CA VAL A 35 1.98 4.75 -24.39
C VAL A 35 0.59 5.34 -24.57
N ALA A 36 -0.22 5.38 -23.51
CA ALA A 36 -1.55 5.98 -23.56
C ALA A 36 -1.47 7.47 -23.97
N ARG A 37 -0.53 8.21 -23.39
CA ARG A 37 -0.25 9.61 -23.75
C ARG A 37 0.12 9.77 -25.23
N ALA A 38 0.94 8.88 -25.77
CA ALA A 38 1.40 8.94 -27.15
C ALA A 38 0.29 8.60 -28.16
N LEU A 39 -0.61 7.68 -27.81
CA LEU A 39 -1.67 7.20 -28.70
C LEU A 39 -2.95 8.05 -28.64
N ALA A 40 -3.34 8.49 -27.44
CA ALA A 40 -4.63 9.14 -27.18
C ALA A 40 -4.51 10.62 -26.75
N GLY A 41 -3.31 11.14 -26.52
CA GLY A 41 -3.13 12.55 -26.13
C GLY A 41 -3.56 12.84 -24.68
N THR A 42 -4.25 13.98 -24.44
CA THR A 42 -4.77 14.41 -23.11
C THR A 42 -6.21 13.97 -22.99
N GLU A 43 -6.44 12.71 -22.63
CA GLU A 43 -7.79 12.20 -22.32
C GLU A 43 -7.89 11.94 -20.81
N GLU A 44 -8.78 12.69 -20.14
CA GLU A 44 -8.96 12.59 -18.69
C GLU A 44 -9.57 11.24 -18.29
N ASP A 45 -10.47 10.68 -19.09
CA ASP A 45 -11.12 9.39 -18.82
C ASP A 45 -10.11 8.23 -18.81
N LEU A 46 -9.21 8.19 -19.79
CA LEU A 46 -8.11 7.22 -19.80
C LEU A 46 -7.17 7.41 -18.60
N ALA A 47 -6.92 8.66 -18.21
CA ALA A 47 -6.10 8.95 -17.05
C ALA A 47 -6.73 8.43 -15.76
N VAL A 48 -8.03 8.67 -15.55
CA VAL A 48 -8.77 8.15 -14.39
C VAL A 48 -8.81 6.64 -14.41
N GLY A 49 -9.03 6.00 -15.56
CA GLY A 49 -9.03 4.54 -15.68
C GLY A 49 -7.68 3.91 -15.30
N LEU A 50 -6.58 4.48 -15.78
CA LEU A 50 -5.23 4.00 -15.45
C LEU A 50 -4.84 4.26 -14.00
N LEU A 51 -5.09 5.47 -13.49
CA LEU A 51 -4.72 5.85 -12.12
C LEU A 51 -5.61 5.16 -11.08
N GLY A 52 -6.92 5.09 -11.33
CA GLY A 52 -7.87 4.43 -10.44
C GLY A 52 -7.78 2.91 -10.50
N GLY A 53 -7.87 2.34 -11.70
CA GLY A 53 -7.92 0.89 -11.89
C GLY A 53 -6.57 0.22 -11.68
N PHE A 54 -5.52 0.71 -12.36
CA PHE A 54 -4.20 0.08 -12.28
C PHE A 54 -3.39 0.60 -11.10
N ALA A 55 -3.23 1.92 -10.94
CA ALA A 55 -2.37 2.45 -9.89
C ALA A 55 -2.95 2.20 -8.49
N LEU A 56 -4.14 2.70 -8.18
CA LEU A 56 -4.78 2.48 -6.88
C LEU A 56 -5.30 1.05 -6.67
N GLY A 57 -5.90 0.45 -7.71
CA GLY A 57 -6.55 -0.87 -7.57
C GLY A 57 -5.61 -2.06 -7.60
N THR A 58 -4.44 -1.95 -8.24
CA THR A 58 -3.52 -3.10 -8.39
C THR A 58 -2.13 -2.79 -7.84
N LEU A 59 -1.51 -1.71 -8.30
CA LEU A 59 -0.11 -1.42 -8.02
C LEU A 59 0.13 -1.11 -6.54
N VAL A 60 -0.65 -0.22 -5.94
CA VAL A 60 -0.46 0.18 -4.53
C VAL A 60 -0.70 -0.98 -3.55
N PRO A 61 -1.77 -1.79 -3.67
CA PRO A 61 -1.96 -2.98 -2.84
C PRO A 61 -0.81 -3.98 -2.97
N LEU A 62 -0.34 -4.25 -4.19
CA LEU A 62 0.76 -5.19 -4.42
C LEU A 62 2.10 -4.68 -3.86
N LEU A 63 2.40 -3.39 -4.02
CA LEU A 63 3.58 -2.78 -3.41
C LEU A 63 3.49 -2.82 -1.88
N GLY A 64 2.31 -2.51 -1.33
CA GLY A 64 2.02 -2.65 0.10
C GLY A 64 2.25 -4.07 0.59
N LEU A 65 1.80 -5.08 -0.18
CA LEU A 65 1.97 -6.48 0.14
C LEU A 65 3.44 -6.89 0.17
N ILE A 66 4.19 -6.57 -0.89
CA ILE A 66 5.61 -6.93 -1.02
C ILE A 66 6.43 -6.23 0.06
N ALA A 67 6.23 -4.92 0.25
CA ALA A 67 6.98 -4.12 1.21
C ALA A 67 6.59 -4.45 2.66
N GLY A 68 5.30 -4.57 2.95
CA GLY A 68 4.77 -4.84 4.28
C GLY A 68 5.14 -6.23 4.78
N THR A 69 4.88 -7.27 3.98
CA THR A 69 5.28 -8.64 4.35
C THR A 69 6.80 -8.81 4.31
N GLY A 70 7.49 -8.22 3.34
CA GLY A 70 8.95 -8.28 3.24
C GLY A 70 9.69 -7.58 4.39
N ALA A 71 9.05 -6.64 5.09
CA ALA A 71 9.69 -5.89 6.18
C ALA A 71 9.90 -6.72 7.44
N ILE A 72 9.04 -7.72 7.70
CA ILE A 72 9.10 -8.54 8.92
C ILE A 72 8.95 -10.04 8.69
N GLY A 73 8.26 -10.46 7.63
CA GLY A 73 7.99 -11.86 7.30
C GLY A 73 9.25 -12.74 7.28
N PRO A 74 10.31 -12.39 6.52
CA PRO A 74 11.53 -13.20 6.47
C PRO A 74 12.17 -13.42 7.85
N GLU A 75 12.12 -12.42 8.74
CA GLU A 75 12.68 -12.56 10.09
C GLU A 75 11.85 -13.54 10.93
N ILE A 76 10.53 -13.56 10.74
CA ILE A 76 9.62 -14.46 11.45
C ILE A 76 9.76 -15.88 10.90
N ASP A 77 9.76 -16.04 9.58
CA ASP A 77 9.81 -17.34 8.89
C ASP A 77 11.15 -18.06 9.15
N ASP A 78 12.27 -17.32 9.13
CA ASP A 78 13.60 -17.87 9.41
C ASP A 78 13.88 -18.04 10.92
N GLY A 79 12.94 -17.66 11.80
CA GLY A 79 13.10 -17.66 13.26
C GLY A 79 14.12 -16.64 13.80
N SER A 80 14.77 -15.87 12.91
CA SER A 80 15.79 -14.88 13.28
C SER A 80 15.23 -13.66 14.03
N ILE A 81 13.92 -13.44 14.00
CA ILE A 81 13.20 -12.42 14.78
C ILE A 81 13.55 -12.53 16.26
N VAL A 82 13.83 -13.73 16.77
CA VAL A 82 14.21 -13.99 18.16
C VAL A 82 15.46 -13.22 18.57
N TYR A 83 16.46 -13.09 17.69
CA TYR A 83 17.67 -12.34 17.98
C TYR A 83 17.40 -10.84 18.13
N VAL A 84 16.45 -10.31 17.35
CA VAL A 84 16.00 -8.92 17.47
C VAL A 84 15.20 -8.76 18.75
N LEU A 85 14.36 -9.73 19.09
CA LEU A 85 13.55 -9.74 20.30
C LEU A 85 14.39 -9.92 21.59
N ALA A 86 15.56 -10.57 21.51
CA ALA A 86 16.47 -10.71 22.65
C ALA A 86 17.08 -9.37 23.08
N LYS A 87 17.11 -8.35 22.21
CA LYS A 87 17.51 -7.00 22.59
C LYS A 87 16.42 -6.32 23.43
N PRO A 88 16.80 -5.48 24.41
CA PRO A 88 15.86 -4.71 25.25
C PRO A 88 15.27 -3.54 24.46
N LEU A 89 14.56 -3.86 23.37
CA LEU A 89 13.83 -2.92 22.53
C LEU A 89 12.33 -3.18 22.69
N ASP A 90 11.58 -2.09 22.83
CA ASP A 90 10.12 -2.13 22.80
C ASP A 90 9.63 -2.71 21.46
N ARG A 91 8.67 -3.63 21.52
CA ARG A 91 8.12 -4.34 20.37
C ARG A 91 7.35 -3.40 19.45
N HIS A 92 6.66 -2.42 20.03
CA HIS A 92 5.98 -1.39 19.22
C HIS A 92 6.99 -0.56 18.44
N SER A 93 8.14 -0.22 19.03
CA SER A 93 9.22 0.49 18.33
C SER A 93 9.79 -0.29 17.15
N ILE A 94 9.88 -1.63 17.25
CA ILE A 94 10.31 -2.50 16.13
C ILE A 94 9.28 -2.46 15.00
N VAL A 95 8.00 -2.67 15.30
CA VAL A 95 6.92 -2.64 14.29
C VAL A 95 6.84 -1.29 13.61
N VAL A 96 6.82 -0.20 14.39
CA VAL A 96 6.76 1.16 13.84
C VAL A 96 7.97 1.44 12.96
N THR A 97 9.17 1.04 13.37
CA THR A 97 10.37 1.25 12.54
C THR A 97 10.29 0.48 11.22
N LYS A 98 9.82 -0.78 11.25
CA LYS A 98 9.66 -1.59 10.03
C LYS A 98 8.55 -1.07 9.13
N LEU A 99 7.43 -0.67 9.71
CA LEU A 99 6.31 -0.06 9.02
C LEU A 99 6.75 1.23 8.31
N LEU A 100 7.48 2.11 9.00
CA LEU A 100 7.98 3.35 8.39
C LEU A 100 8.88 3.11 7.19
N VAL A 101 9.73 2.06 7.23
CA VAL A 101 10.54 1.69 6.05
C VAL A 101 9.66 1.17 4.92
N ALA A 102 8.69 0.30 5.21
CA ALA A 102 7.75 -0.19 4.20
C ALA A 102 6.96 0.96 3.57
N VAL A 103 6.42 1.87 4.38
CA VAL A 103 5.73 3.09 3.94
C VAL A 103 6.64 3.95 3.08
N ALA A 104 7.89 4.19 3.49
CA ALA A 104 8.82 4.99 2.68
C ALA A 104 9.05 4.36 1.29
N VAL A 105 9.20 3.04 1.22
CA VAL A 105 9.35 2.31 -0.05
C VAL A 105 8.08 2.42 -0.90
N VAL A 106 6.89 2.21 -0.32
CA VAL A 106 5.62 2.28 -1.06
C VAL A 106 5.28 3.72 -1.47
N THR A 107 5.63 4.73 -0.68
CA THR A 107 5.49 6.12 -1.10
C THR A 107 6.43 6.43 -2.27
N ALA A 108 7.69 6.01 -2.20
CA ALA A 108 8.68 6.27 -3.25
C ALA A 108 8.40 5.51 -4.56
N LEU A 109 7.88 4.28 -4.47
CA LEU A 109 7.65 3.42 -5.64
C LEU A 109 6.18 3.28 -6.04
N GLY A 110 5.25 3.76 -5.22
CA GLY A 110 3.81 3.73 -5.49
C GLY A 110 3.25 5.12 -5.68
N ALA A 111 3.27 5.94 -4.62
CA ALA A 111 2.67 7.28 -4.66
C ALA A 111 3.37 8.24 -5.63
N VAL A 112 4.71 8.29 -5.60
CA VAL A 112 5.49 9.18 -6.49
C VAL A 112 5.31 8.79 -7.97
N PRO A 113 5.42 7.51 -8.38
CA PRO A 113 5.13 7.12 -9.76
C PRO A 113 3.67 7.31 -10.15
N THR A 114 2.72 7.17 -9.23
CA THR A 114 1.29 7.47 -9.49
C THR A 114 1.08 8.94 -9.77
N PHE A 115 1.69 9.83 -8.98
CA PHE A 115 1.69 11.27 -9.25
C PHE A 115 2.34 11.56 -10.61
N ALA A 116 3.53 11.02 -10.87
CA ALA A 116 4.26 11.23 -12.12
C ALA A 116 3.47 10.71 -13.35
N ALA A 117 2.80 9.57 -13.23
CA ALA A 117 1.89 9.05 -14.25
C ALA A 117 0.72 10.01 -14.50
N GLY A 118 0.13 10.57 -13.46
CA GLY A 118 -0.93 11.57 -13.59
C GLY A 118 -0.45 12.85 -14.29
N VAL A 119 0.77 13.31 -14.01
CA VAL A 119 1.38 14.43 -14.73
C VAL A 119 1.63 14.09 -16.19
N LEU A 120 2.12 12.88 -16.47
CA LEU A 120 2.40 12.43 -17.83
C LEU A 120 1.13 12.33 -18.69
N LEU A 121 0.04 11.83 -18.10
CA LEU A 121 -1.25 11.63 -18.77
C LEU A 121 -1.99 12.94 -19.03
N THR A 122 -2.05 13.82 -18.02
CA THR A 122 -2.77 15.09 -18.13
C THR A 122 -1.91 16.22 -18.70
N GLY A 123 -0.59 16.01 -18.84
CA GLY A 123 0.38 16.99 -19.32
C GLY A 123 0.72 18.10 -18.32
N THR A 124 0.12 18.10 -17.12
CA THR A 124 0.33 19.12 -16.08
C THR A 124 0.32 18.49 -14.70
N ALA A 125 0.89 19.19 -13.70
CA ALA A 125 0.69 18.86 -12.28
C ALA A 125 -0.71 19.29 -11.79
N GLY A 126 -1.74 18.92 -12.55
CA GLY A 126 -3.12 19.29 -12.29
C GLY A 126 -3.77 18.47 -11.17
N THR A 127 -5.03 18.79 -10.89
CA THR A 127 -5.82 18.23 -9.78
C THR A 127 -5.83 16.70 -9.77
N LEU A 128 -5.96 16.04 -10.93
CA LEU A 128 -5.98 14.58 -11.03
C LEU A 128 -4.67 13.93 -10.56
N ALA A 129 -3.52 14.49 -10.95
CA ALA A 129 -2.22 13.96 -10.54
C ALA A 129 -2.04 14.03 -9.02
N VAL A 130 -2.41 15.18 -8.43
CA VAL A 130 -2.37 15.40 -6.98
C VAL A 130 -3.35 14.47 -6.25
N ALA A 131 -4.59 14.37 -6.72
CA ALA A 131 -5.64 13.55 -6.13
C ALA A 131 -5.21 12.08 -6.03
N PHE A 132 -4.79 11.48 -7.15
CA PHE A 132 -4.36 10.08 -7.18
C PHE A 132 -3.02 9.86 -6.47
N GLY A 133 -2.09 10.82 -6.51
CA GLY A 133 -0.85 10.75 -5.75
C GLY A 133 -1.09 10.72 -4.23
N LEU A 134 -1.98 11.58 -3.73
CA LEU A 134 -2.37 11.60 -2.32
C LEU A 134 -3.12 10.34 -1.91
N ALA A 135 -4.09 9.90 -2.71
CA ALA A 135 -4.81 8.65 -2.46
C ALA A 135 -3.86 7.46 -2.42
N ALA A 136 -2.89 7.38 -3.33
CA ALA A 136 -1.88 6.32 -3.36
C ALA A 136 -0.99 6.34 -2.12
N ALA A 137 -0.59 7.52 -1.63
CA ALA A 137 0.20 7.66 -0.42
C ALA A 137 -0.56 7.16 0.81
N VAL A 138 -1.82 7.59 0.98
CA VAL A 138 -2.63 7.22 2.15
C VAL A 138 -3.05 5.75 2.11
N ALA A 139 -3.45 5.24 0.94
CA ALA A 139 -3.71 3.82 0.73
C ALA A 139 -2.46 2.98 1.03
N GLY A 140 -1.30 3.41 0.53
CA GLY A 140 -0.02 2.74 0.75
C GLY A 140 0.33 2.58 2.23
N ILE A 141 0.04 3.60 3.04
CA ILE A 141 0.21 3.53 4.51
C ILE A 141 -0.69 2.46 5.12
N ALA A 142 -1.98 2.47 4.78
CA ALA A 142 -2.95 1.53 5.31
C ALA A 142 -2.64 0.08 4.90
N TYR A 143 -2.31 -0.15 3.62
CA TYR A 143 -1.89 -1.46 3.14
C TYR A 143 -0.61 -1.94 3.82
N CYS A 144 0.41 -1.09 3.98
CA CYS A 144 1.62 -1.47 4.70
C CYS A 144 1.31 -1.91 6.14
N ALA A 145 0.46 -1.17 6.86
CA ALA A 145 0.08 -1.51 8.23
C ALA A 145 -0.67 -2.85 8.29
N LEU A 146 -1.62 -3.07 7.38
CA LEU A 146 -2.36 -4.32 7.27
C LEU A 146 -1.44 -5.51 6.96
N PHE A 147 -0.56 -5.39 5.97
CA PHE A 147 0.30 -6.49 5.55
C PHE A 147 1.44 -6.78 6.53
N VAL A 148 1.95 -5.76 7.23
CA VAL A 148 2.84 -5.98 8.39
C VAL A 148 2.11 -6.76 9.48
N LEU A 149 0.85 -6.43 9.78
CA LEU A 149 0.06 -7.20 10.73
C LEU A 149 -0.12 -8.65 10.29
N LEU A 150 -0.50 -8.87 9.02
CA LEU A 150 -0.68 -10.22 8.48
C LEU A 150 0.62 -11.03 8.56
N ALA A 151 1.77 -10.42 8.28
CA ALA A 151 3.08 -11.05 8.43
C ALA A 151 3.41 -11.43 9.88
N VAL A 152 2.91 -10.68 10.86
CA VAL A 152 3.08 -11.02 12.28
C VAL A 152 2.14 -12.14 12.73
N VAL A 153 0.92 -12.17 12.22
CA VAL A 153 -0.14 -13.08 12.72
C VAL A 153 -0.19 -14.40 11.95
N THR A 154 0.30 -14.44 10.72
CA THR A 154 0.15 -15.61 9.83
C THR A 154 1.48 -16.01 9.19
N ARG A 155 1.74 -17.32 9.07
CA ARG A 155 2.90 -17.86 8.34
C ARG A 155 2.78 -17.68 6.82
N ASN A 156 1.56 -17.65 6.29
CA ASN A 156 1.28 -17.53 4.86
C ASN A 156 0.80 -16.12 4.48
N ALA A 157 1.41 -15.08 5.06
CA ALA A 157 0.95 -13.70 4.91
C ALA A 157 0.88 -13.23 3.46
N VAL A 158 1.80 -13.69 2.61
CA VAL A 158 1.78 -13.39 1.17
C VAL A 158 0.52 -13.95 0.50
N VAL A 159 0.15 -15.19 0.81
CA VAL A 159 -1.03 -15.85 0.21
C VAL A 159 -2.31 -15.16 0.67
N VAL A 160 -2.46 -14.94 1.99
CA VAL A 160 -3.63 -14.25 2.54
C VAL A 160 -3.72 -12.82 2.00
N GLY A 161 -2.58 -12.14 1.92
CA GLY A 161 -2.52 -10.78 1.41
C GLY A 161 -2.80 -10.68 -0.09
N LEU A 162 -2.38 -11.66 -0.91
CA LEU A 162 -2.76 -11.76 -2.32
C LEU A 162 -4.26 -12.01 -2.47
N LEU A 163 -4.85 -12.91 -1.66
CA LEU A 163 -6.29 -13.13 -1.67
C LEU A 163 -7.05 -11.85 -1.35
N TYR A 164 -6.60 -11.07 -0.36
CA TYR A 164 -7.18 -9.76 -0.09
C TYR A 164 -6.97 -8.78 -1.26
N ALA A 165 -5.72 -8.53 -1.67
CA ALA A 165 -5.41 -7.53 -2.69
C ALA A 165 -6.01 -7.85 -4.07
N LEU A 166 -6.16 -9.12 -4.43
CA LEU A 166 -6.72 -9.51 -5.74
C LEU A 166 -8.20 -9.84 -5.62
N VAL A 167 -8.60 -10.72 -4.70
CA VAL A 167 -10.00 -11.18 -4.63
C VAL A 167 -10.89 -10.12 -4.00
N TRP A 168 -10.46 -9.49 -2.90
CA TRP A 168 -11.29 -8.50 -2.21
C TRP A 168 -11.36 -7.18 -2.97
N GLU A 169 -10.20 -6.59 -3.26
CA GLU A 169 -10.14 -5.25 -3.87
C GLU A 169 -10.63 -5.22 -5.32
N THR A 170 -10.34 -6.26 -6.13
CA THR A 170 -10.73 -6.25 -7.55
C THR A 170 -12.01 -7.00 -7.86
N LEU A 171 -12.22 -8.21 -7.33
CA LEU A 171 -13.39 -9.02 -7.68
C LEU A 171 -14.59 -8.68 -6.81
N ILE A 172 -14.47 -8.84 -5.49
CA ILE A 172 -15.61 -8.68 -4.58
C ILE A 172 -16.10 -7.24 -4.57
N GLY A 173 -15.18 -6.28 -4.58
CA GLY A 173 -15.52 -4.86 -4.73
C GLY A 173 -16.38 -4.60 -5.98
N GLN A 174 -16.04 -5.17 -7.13
CA GLN A 174 -16.79 -4.89 -8.37
C GLN A 174 -18.19 -5.54 -8.41
N PHE A 175 -18.35 -6.73 -7.84
CA PHE A 175 -19.59 -7.51 -8.02
C PHE A 175 -20.58 -7.40 -6.86
N VAL A 176 -20.15 -7.02 -5.65
CA VAL A 176 -21.01 -6.99 -4.46
C VAL A 176 -21.27 -5.55 -4.02
N PRO A 177 -22.49 -5.01 -4.25
CA PRO A 177 -22.86 -3.68 -3.77
C PRO A 177 -22.64 -3.56 -2.26
N GLY A 178 -21.99 -2.47 -1.84
CA GLY A 178 -21.65 -2.22 -0.44
C GLY A 178 -20.38 -2.89 0.07
N ALA A 179 -19.87 -3.95 -0.58
CA ALA A 179 -18.59 -4.56 -0.16
C ALA A 179 -17.40 -3.61 -0.41
N GLN A 180 -17.51 -2.76 -1.42
CA GLN A 180 -16.59 -1.65 -1.70
C GLN A 180 -16.39 -0.73 -0.49
N ALA A 181 -17.40 -0.58 0.38
CA ALA A 181 -17.27 0.27 1.56
C ALA A 181 -16.24 -0.25 2.58
N LEU A 182 -15.78 -1.48 2.45
CA LEU A 182 -14.74 -2.08 3.29
C LEU A 182 -13.37 -2.21 2.57
N SER A 183 -13.23 -1.62 1.39
CA SER A 183 -11.98 -1.62 0.61
C SER A 183 -11.11 -0.42 1.00
N ILE A 184 -9.81 -0.67 1.20
CA ILE A 184 -8.84 0.41 1.50
C ILE A 184 -8.72 1.34 0.29
N GLN A 185 -8.80 0.78 -0.93
CA GLN A 185 -8.83 1.57 -2.16
C GLN A 185 -9.97 2.60 -2.14
N GLN A 186 -11.17 2.21 -1.71
CA GLN A 186 -12.35 3.08 -1.68
C GLN A 186 -12.24 4.17 -0.63
N TRP A 187 -11.64 3.86 0.53
CA TRP A 187 -11.38 4.86 1.56
C TRP A 187 -10.37 5.92 1.10
N ALA A 188 -9.36 5.51 0.33
CA ALA A 188 -8.40 6.43 -0.24
C ALA A 188 -8.96 7.21 -1.44
N LEU A 189 -9.81 6.58 -2.25
CA LEU A 189 -10.55 7.25 -3.33
C LEU A 189 -11.43 8.37 -2.80
N ALA A 190 -11.99 8.26 -1.60
CA ALA A 190 -12.76 9.34 -0.98
C ALA A 190 -11.95 10.64 -0.81
N ILE A 191 -10.62 10.53 -0.64
CA ILE A 191 -9.72 11.69 -0.61
C ILE A 191 -9.50 12.24 -2.02
N ALA A 192 -9.33 11.37 -3.02
CA ALA A 192 -9.18 11.80 -4.41
C ALA A 192 -10.45 12.50 -4.93
N ASP A 193 -11.62 11.94 -4.61
CA ASP A 193 -12.95 12.48 -4.91
C ASP A 193 -13.08 13.93 -4.38
N GLU A 194 -12.77 14.14 -3.10
CA GLU A 194 -12.77 15.47 -2.48
C GLU A 194 -11.80 16.45 -3.15
N VAL A 195 -10.58 16.00 -3.47
CA VAL A 195 -9.55 16.85 -4.11
C VAL A 195 -9.97 17.25 -5.54
N VAL A 196 -10.63 16.35 -6.27
CA VAL A 196 -11.16 16.64 -7.62
C VAL A 196 -12.40 17.54 -7.54
N GLY A 197 -13.21 17.41 -6.48
CA GLY A 197 -14.35 18.28 -6.18
C GLY A 197 -15.51 18.08 -7.15
N SER A 198 -16.12 19.17 -7.63
CA SER A 198 -17.35 19.12 -8.43
C SER A 198 -17.24 18.34 -9.74
N ARG A 199 -16.03 18.13 -10.28
CA ARG A 199 -15.78 17.34 -11.49
C ARG A 199 -15.64 15.84 -11.22
N ALA A 200 -15.54 15.41 -9.97
CA ALA A 200 -15.25 14.02 -9.61
C ALA A 200 -16.29 13.05 -10.17
N GLY A 201 -17.58 13.39 -10.04
CA GLY A 201 -18.69 12.61 -10.60
C GLY A 201 -18.70 12.52 -12.12
N GLN A 202 -18.26 13.57 -12.82
CA GLN A 202 -18.18 13.59 -14.29
C GLN A 202 -17.03 12.72 -14.80
N LEU A 203 -15.91 12.72 -14.07
CA LEU A 203 -14.69 11.99 -14.41
C LEU A 203 -14.68 10.54 -13.91
N GLY A 204 -15.73 10.10 -13.21
CA GLY A 204 -15.80 8.76 -12.62
C GLY A 204 -14.88 8.56 -11.40
N VAL A 205 -14.36 9.63 -10.80
CA VAL A 205 -13.57 9.58 -9.55
C VAL A 205 -14.54 9.59 -8.36
N THR A 206 -15.35 8.54 -8.23
CA THR A 206 -16.37 8.45 -7.18
C THR A 206 -16.01 7.37 -6.17
N SER A 207 -16.22 7.67 -4.90
CA SER A 207 -15.95 6.77 -3.78
C SER A 207 -17.23 6.15 -3.22
N ALA A 208 -17.14 4.90 -2.77
CA ALA A 208 -18.27 4.21 -2.14
C ALA A 208 -18.58 4.72 -0.71
N VAL A 209 -17.69 5.51 -0.12
CA VAL A 209 -17.82 6.07 1.24
C VAL A 209 -17.49 7.56 1.22
N GLY A 210 -18.18 8.35 2.05
CA GLY A 210 -17.84 9.76 2.22
C GLY A 210 -16.46 9.96 2.88
N LEU A 211 -15.85 11.11 2.63
CA LEU A 211 -14.53 11.50 3.17
C LEU A 211 -14.38 11.26 4.68
N PRO A 212 -15.34 11.66 5.56
CA PRO A 212 -15.17 11.45 7.00
C PRO A 212 -15.06 9.97 7.37
N ALA A 213 -15.87 9.12 6.74
CA ALA A 213 -15.84 7.68 6.97
C ALA A 213 -14.53 7.07 6.44
N GLY A 214 -14.11 7.45 5.23
CA GLY A 214 -12.85 7.00 4.65
C GLY A 214 -11.64 7.32 5.53
N VAL A 215 -11.53 8.56 6.01
CA VAL A 215 -10.43 9.00 6.90
C VAL A 215 -10.45 8.22 8.22
N VAL A 216 -11.62 8.06 8.85
CA VAL A 216 -11.75 7.31 10.11
C VAL A 216 -11.34 5.85 9.91
N LEU A 217 -11.78 5.19 8.84
CA LEU A 217 -11.45 3.79 8.55
C LEU A 217 -9.96 3.61 8.24
N LEU A 218 -9.35 4.53 7.48
CA LEU A 218 -7.91 4.54 7.21
C LEU A 218 -7.08 4.70 8.49
N LEU A 219 -7.47 5.61 9.38
CA LEU A 219 -6.81 5.79 10.68
C LEU A 219 -7.03 4.56 11.57
N ALA A 220 -8.25 4.02 11.62
CA ALA A 220 -8.59 2.86 12.43
C ALA A 220 -7.78 1.63 11.99
N VAL A 221 -7.71 1.34 10.68
CA VAL A 221 -6.93 0.19 10.18
C VAL A 221 -5.43 0.40 10.41
N THR A 222 -4.91 1.60 10.17
CA THR A 222 -3.47 1.87 10.29
C THR A 222 -3.02 1.77 11.75
N LEU A 223 -3.71 2.46 12.66
CA LEU A 223 -3.38 2.47 14.08
C LEU A 223 -3.68 1.13 14.73
N GLY A 224 -4.85 0.54 14.42
CA GLY A 224 -5.29 -0.74 14.94
C GLY A 224 -4.35 -1.88 14.52
N ALA A 225 -3.97 -1.95 13.24
CA ALA A 225 -3.07 -2.97 12.74
C ALA A 225 -1.66 -2.83 13.33
N THR A 226 -1.13 -1.60 13.38
CA THR A 226 0.19 -1.31 13.97
C THR A 226 0.25 -1.67 15.45
N TRP A 227 -0.77 -1.26 16.22
CA TRP A 227 -0.87 -1.57 17.64
C TRP A 227 -1.01 -3.07 17.88
N TYR A 228 -1.91 -3.74 17.15
CA TYR A 228 -2.16 -5.17 17.32
C TYR A 228 -0.94 -6.01 16.91
N ALA A 229 -0.22 -5.63 15.86
CA ALA A 229 1.04 -6.25 15.45
C ALA A 229 2.10 -6.15 16.57
N GLY A 230 2.26 -4.97 17.17
CA GLY A 230 3.17 -4.79 18.31
C GLY A 230 2.78 -5.62 19.53
N ARG A 231 1.47 -5.72 19.82
CA ARG A 231 0.95 -6.57 20.90
C ARG A 231 1.18 -8.05 20.61
N ARG A 232 0.98 -8.51 19.38
CA ARG A 232 1.18 -9.91 18.99
C ARG A 232 2.65 -10.34 19.04
N LEU A 233 3.59 -9.47 18.66
CA LEU A 233 5.02 -9.73 18.83
C LEU A 233 5.42 -9.98 20.30
N ARG A 234 4.70 -9.42 21.29
CA ARG A 234 4.94 -9.72 22.72
C ARG A 234 4.52 -11.13 23.12
N THR A 235 3.59 -11.73 22.37
CA THR A 235 3.03 -13.06 22.68
C THR A 235 3.71 -14.19 21.93
N ILE A 236 4.59 -13.89 20.97
CA ILE A 236 5.40 -14.90 20.28
C ILE A 236 6.35 -15.51 21.31
N ARG A 237 5.95 -16.69 21.82
CA ARG A 237 6.79 -17.55 22.65
C ARG A 237 7.46 -18.56 21.74
N LEU A 238 8.73 -18.83 22.04
CA LEU A 238 9.54 -19.84 21.39
C LEU A 238 8.88 -21.20 21.60
N THR A 239 8.17 -21.72 20.61
CA THR A 239 8.06 -23.19 20.51
C THR A 239 9.31 -23.63 19.78
N SER A 240 10.33 -23.98 20.57
CA SER A 240 11.39 -24.86 20.10
C SER A 240 10.75 -26.22 19.81
N GLU A 241 10.34 -26.45 18.57
CA GLU A 241 10.11 -27.81 18.11
C GLU A 241 11.23 -28.17 17.15
N VAL A 242 12.18 -28.88 17.77
CA VAL A 242 13.07 -29.95 17.31
C VAL A 242 12.88 -30.40 15.87
#